data_AF-A0A972TBN8-F1
#
_entry.id   AF-A0A972TBN8-F1
#
_cell.length_a   1.000
_cell.length_b   1.000
_cell.length_c   1.000
_cell.angle_alpha   90.00
_cell.angle_beta   90.00
_cell.angle_gamma   90.00
#
_symmetry.space_group_name_H-M   'P 1'
#
loop_
_entity.id
_entity.type
_entity.pdbx_description
1 polymer ?
#
loop_
_entity_poly.entity_id
_entity_poly.type
_entity_poly.pdbx_seq_one_letter_code
_entity_poly.pdbx_strand_id
1 'polypeptide(L)'
;MKNSNHVFLCSHVNPDGDAIASLIAMGLLLDSLQKETTLYNESSIPVVYRFLPSVKRIVRHIDRQAIYDTAIVFDCGDLHRVGKAASFVSRIPVLINIDHHLSNTSFGDFQLIDSSACATVEIIYRLLKQMKLPISKDVATLIYTGILTDTGSFRFSNTNKPAFTICKEMIEIGVDPYYVARNVYETFSPGYIKLLHKALGSIEISKNGKLSIMTLTKEMLDETGARPEEVN
;
A
#
# COMPACT_ATOMS: atom_id res chain seq x y z
N MET A 1 5.06 7.74 18.68
CA MET A 1 4.18 8.69 17.96
C MET A 1 4.11 10.07 18.63
N LYS A 2 3.42 10.28 19.76
CA LYS A 2 3.35 11.64 20.38
C LYS A 2 4.71 12.20 20.84
N ASN A 3 5.61 11.33 21.29
CA ASN A 3 6.96 11.68 21.74
C ASN A 3 8.01 11.74 20.62
N SER A 4 7.62 11.40 19.39
CA SER A 4 8.48 11.45 18.20
C SER A 4 8.51 12.89 17.66
N ASN A 5 9.61 13.34 17.06
CA ASN A 5 9.72 14.66 16.42
C ASN A 5 9.87 14.53 14.91
N HIS A 6 10.85 13.74 14.44
CA HIS A 6 11.09 13.50 13.02
C HIS A 6 10.96 12.01 12.69
N VAL A 7 9.90 11.69 11.93
CA VAL A 7 9.46 10.32 11.70
C VAL A 7 9.72 9.89 10.26
N PHE A 8 10.44 8.78 10.10
CA PHE A 8 10.62 8.11 8.82
C PHE A 8 9.49 7.08 8.62
N LEU A 9 8.71 7.22 7.57
CA LEU A 9 7.58 6.34 7.26
C LEU A 9 7.92 5.56 5.99
N CYS A 10 7.79 4.24 6.00
CA CYS A 10 8.05 3.43 4.81
C CYS A 10 7.18 2.17 4.74
N SER A 11 7.19 1.52 3.58
CA SER A 11 6.53 0.22 3.35
C SER A 11 7.42 -0.64 2.44
N HIS A 12 6.91 -1.80 2.01
CA HIS A 12 7.63 -2.74 1.18
C HIS A 12 7.91 -2.19 -0.24
N VAL A 13 8.91 -2.80 -0.90
CA VAL A 13 9.17 -2.62 -2.33
C VAL A 13 7.99 -3.13 -3.15
N ASN A 14 7.76 -2.50 -4.30
CA ASN A 14 6.60 -2.75 -5.18
C ASN A 14 5.29 -2.60 -4.39
N PRO A 15 5.02 -1.40 -3.85
CA PRO A 15 3.89 -1.21 -2.96
C PRO A 15 2.56 -1.31 -3.71
N ASP A 16 1.57 -1.89 -3.05
CA ASP A 16 0.20 -1.90 -3.53
C ASP A 16 -0.62 -0.74 -2.94
N GLY A 17 -1.94 -0.81 -3.12
CA GLY A 17 -2.86 0.22 -2.64
C GLY A 17 -2.89 0.33 -1.11
N ASP A 18 -2.75 -0.76 -0.36
CA ASP A 18 -2.79 -0.74 1.10
C ASP A 18 -1.50 -0.14 1.67
N ALA A 19 -0.35 -0.59 1.17
CA ALA A 19 0.96 -0.05 1.50
C ALA A 19 1.03 1.48 1.30
N ILE A 20 0.61 1.97 0.13
CA ILE A 20 0.65 3.40 -0.20
C ILE A 20 -0.37 4.18 0.65
N ALA A 21 -1.60 3.68 0.76
CA ALA A 21 -2.63 4.34 1.53
C ALA A 21 -2.27 4.44 3.00
N SER A 22 -1.75 3.37 3.58
CA SER A 22 -1.28 3.29 4.96
C SER A 22 -0.17 4.30 5.25
N LEU A 23 0.83 4.34 4.36
CA LEU A 23 1.94 5.27 4.44
C LEU A 23 1.47 6.74 4.44
N ILE A 24 0.60 7.12 3.51
CA ILE A 24 0.11 8.50 3.39
C ILE A 24 -0.84 8.85 4.53
N ALA A 25 -1.77 7.97 4.90
CA ALA A 25 -2.75 8.22 5.95
C ALA A 25 -2.06 8.47 7.29
N MET A 26 -1.03 7.68 7.62
CA MET A 26 -0.23 7.93 8.82
C MET A 26 0.59 9.21 8.73
N GLY A 27 1.14 9.53 7.56
CA GLY A 27 1.82 10.81 7.31
C GLY A 27 0.93 12.01 7.63
N LEU A 28 -0.30 12.02 7.08
CA LEU A 28 -1.29 13.08 7.35
C LEU A 28 -1.72 13.14 8.82
N LEU A 29 -1.85 11.99 9.48
CA LEU A 29 -2.11 11.94 10.92
C LEU A 29 -0.97 12.62 11.70
N LEU A 30 0.28 12.27 11.41
CA LEU A 30 1.44 12.81 12.11
C LEU A 30 1.63 14.31 11.83
N ASP A 31 1.29 14.79 10.63
CA ASP A 31 1.27 16.23 10.34
C ASP A 31 0.25 16.97 11.22
N SER A 32 -0.93 16.38 11.46
CA SER A 32 -1.94 16.97 12.36
C SER A 32 -1.46 17.06 13.82
N LEU A 33 -0.46 16.26 14.17
CA LEU A 33 0.24 16.27 15.45
C LEU A 33 1.52 17.10 15.43
N GLN A 34 1.72 17.90 14.37
CA GLN A 34 2.88 18.78 14.16
C GLN A 34 4.22 18.04 14.18
N LYS A 35 4.24 16.81 13.64
CA LYS A 35 5.45 16.01 13.50
C LYS A 35 6.06 16.22 12.12
N GLU A 36 7.38 16.24 12.05
CA GLU A 36 8.08 16.22 10.78
C GLU A 36 8.06 14.79 10.24
N THR A 37 7.73 14.61 8.96
CA THR A 37 7.56 13.29 8.36
C THR A 37 8.29 13.18 7.02
N THR A 38 9.01 12.07 6.82
CA THR A 38 9.49 11.64 5.51
C THR A 38 8.73 10.39 5.10
N LEU A 39 7.98 10.45 4.00
CA LEU A 39 7.27 9.30 3.44
C LEU A 39 8.17 8.70 2.35
N TYR A 40 8.63 7.47 2.54
CA TYR A 40 9.58 6.83 1.65
C TYR A 40 9.03 5.52 1.07
N ASN A 41 9.25 5.33 -0.23
CA ASN A 41 9.20 4.01 -0.85
C ASN A 41 10.34 3.87 -1.87
N GLU A 42 11.02 2.73 -1.90
CA GLU A 42 12.12 2.48 -2.83
C GLU A 42 11.62 2.37 -4.29
N SER A 43 10.52 1.65 -4.49
CA SER A 43 9.91 1.45 -5.80
C SER A 43 9.17 2.71 -6.27
N SER A 44 8.97 2.82 -7.58
CA SER A 44 8.04 3.82 -8.12
C SER A 44 6.62 3.52 -7.65
N ILE A 45 5.83 4.57 -7.50
CA ILE A 45 4.40 4.42 -7.24
C ILE A 45 3.69 3.99 -8.54
N PRO A 46 2.99 2.84 -8.53
CA PRO A 46 2.20 2.38 -9.67
C PRO A 46 1.22 3.45 -10.15
N VAL A 47 1.02 3.52 -11.46
CA VAL A 47 0.22 4.59 -12.09
C VAL A 47 -1.21 4.61 -11.57
N VAL A 48 -1.78 3.43 -11.34
CA VAL A 48 -3.13 3.22 -10.80
C VAL A 48 -3.33 3.83 -9.40
N TYR A 49 -2.25 4.16 -8.68
CA TYR A 49 -2.31 4.80 -7.35
C TYR A 49 -1.88 6.27 -7.36
N ARG A 50 -1.49 6.84 -8.51
CA ARG A 50 -1.04 8.25 -8.61
C ARG A 50 -2.17 9.26 -8.44
N PHE A 51 -3.42 8.81 -8.44
CA PHE A 51 -4.58 9.65 -8.13
C PHE A 51 -4.77 9.88 -6.62
N LEU A 52 -4.11 9.07 -5.77
CA LEU A 52 -4.28 9.15 -4.33
C LEU A 52 -3.86 10.53 -3.80
N PRO A 53 -4.61 11.08 -2.83
CA PRO A 53 -4.29 12.38 -2.26
C PRO A 53 -2.91 12.34 -1.62
N SER A 54 -2.15 13.43 -1.74
CA SER A 54 -0.81 13.55 -1.15
C SER A 54 0.25 12.54 -1.62
N VAL A 55 0.00 11.71 -2.63
CA VAL A 55 0.95 10.69 -3.13
C VAL A 55 2.29 11.29 -3.58
N LYS A 56 2.28 12.55 -4.05
CA LYS A 56 3.48 13.29 -4.45
C LYS A 56 4.46 13.56 -3.30
N ARG A 57 4.05 13.38 -2.05
CA ARG A 57 4.93 13.48 -0.87
C ARG A 57 5.87 12.30 -0.73
N ILE A 58 5.57 11.17 -1.37
CA ILE A 58 6.41 9.97 -1.27
C ILE A 58 7.71 10.22 -2.04
N VAL A 59 8.83 10.18 -1.32
CA VAL A 59 10.17 10.28 -1.87
C VAL A 59 10.77 8.90 -2.09
N ARG A 60 11.70 8.82 -3.06
CA ARG A 60 12.45 7.58 -3.37
C ARG A 60 13.91 7.63 -2.96
N HIS A 61 14.35 8.79 -2.47
CA HIS A 61 15.70 9.02 -2.03
C HIS A 61 15.67 9.48 -0.58
N ILE A 62 16.50 8.86 0.24
CA ILE A 62 16.66 9.20 1.64
C ILE A 62 17.67 10.33 1.72
N ASP A 63 17.32 11.41 2.41
CA ASP A 63 18.31 12.39 2.85
C ASP A 63 19.15 11.77 3.97
N ARG A 64 20.43 11.53 3.68
CA ARG A 64 21.36 10.91 4.65
C ARG A 64 21.81 11.88 5.73
N GLN A 65 21.54 13.18 5.59
CA GLN A 65 21.86 14.18 6.60
C GLN A 65 20.72 14.36 7.60
N ALA A 66 19.50 13.95 7.22
CA ALA A 66 18.34 13.98 8.10
C ALA A 66 18.53 13.00 9.27
N ILE A 67 18.20 13.47 10.48
CA ILE A 67 18.20 12.66 11.69
C ILE A 67 16.76 12.33 12.01
N TYR A 68 16.46 11.03 12.04
CA TYR A 68 15.15 10.49 12.41
C TYR A 68 15.23 9.88 13.80
N ASP A 69 14.22 10.14 14.63
CA ASP A 69 14.12 9.52 15.96
C ASP A 69 13.21 8.28 15.96
N THR A 70 12.30 8.19 15.00
CA THR A 70 11.31 7.11 14.91
C THR A 70 11.14 6.68 13.46
N ALA A 71 11.09 5.37 13.22
CA ALA A 71 10.69 4.76 11.97
C ALA A 71 9.37 4.01 12.16
N ILE A 72 8.47 4.11 11.19
CA ILE A 72 7.24 3.29 11.13
C ILE A 72 7.19 2.59 9.79
N VAL A 73 7.06 1.26 9.84
CA VAL A 73 6.98 0.39 8.66
C VAL A 73 5.58 -0.20 8.56
N PHE A 74 4.91 0.08 7.45
CA PHE A 74 3.55 -0.34 7.18
C PHE A 74 3.52 -1.53 6.24
N ASP A 75 2.55 -2.42 6.46
CA ASP A 75 2.13 -3.43 5.48
C ASP A 75 3.28 -4.34 5.03
N CYS A 76 4.17 -4.66 5.97
CA CYS A 76 5.45 -5.28 5.67
C CYS A 76 5.71 -6.37 6.69
N GLY A 77 5.61 -7.63 6.26
CA GLY A 77 5.83 -8.81 7.10
C GLY A 77 7.28 -9.05 7.53
N ASP A 78 8.23 -8.49 6.79
CA ASP A 78 9.67 -8.66 7.04
C ASP A 78 10.39 -7.37 6.65
N LEU A 79 11.27 -6.87 7.51
CA LEU A 79 12.01 -5.63 7.29
C LEU A 79 12.84 -5.65 5.98
N HIS A 80 13.32 -6.81 5.54
CA HIS A 80 14.03 -6.95 4.28
C HIS A 80 13.18 -6.57 3.06
N ARG A 81 11.86 -6.67 3.14
CA ARG A 81 10.95 -6.25 2.07
C ARG A 81 10.92 -4.73 1.88
N VAL A 82 11.46 -3.92 2.80
CA VAL A 82 11.66 -2.47 2.60
C VAL A 82 12.76 -2.17 1.56
N GLY A 83 13.58 -3.15 1.21
CA GLY A 83 14.65 -3.02 0.22
C GLY A 83 15.96 -2.51 0.81
N LYS A 84 16.72 -1.74 0.03
CA LYS A 84 18.05 -1.21 0.39
C LYS A 84 18.00 -0.30 1.62
N ALA A 85 16.85 0.33 1.86
CA ALA A 85 16.61 1.17 3.02
C ALA A 85 16.49 0.39 4.34
N ALA A 86 16.29 -0.93 4.32
CA ALA A 86 16.14 -1.75 5.53
C ALA A 86 17.27 -1.53 6.55
N SER A 87 18.52 -1.49 6.07
CA SER A 87 19.71 -1.26 6.92
C SER A 87 19.81 0.14 7.50
N PHE A 88 19.19 1.13 6.86
CA PHE A 88 19.08 2.49 7.35
C PHE A 88 17.97 2.57 8.40
N VAL A 89 16.79 2.02 8.08
CA VAL A 89 15.62 1.96 8.96
C VAL A 89 15.96 1.25 10.28
N SER A 90 16.71 0.15 10.24
CA SER A 90 17.11 -0.62 11.43
C SER A 90 18.05 0.13 12.38
N ARG A 91 18.58 1.29 11.98
CA ARG A 91 19.47 2.13 12.80
C ARG A 91 18.74 3.31 13.43
N ILE A 92 17.48 3.55 13.04
CA ILE A 92 16.67 4.61 13.64
C ILE A 92 16.31 4.19 15.08
N PRO A 93 16.40 5.09 16.08
CA PRO A 93 16.34 4.71 17.50
C PRO A 93 15.07 3.98 17.95
N VAL A 94 13.93 4.26 17.31
CA VAL A 94 12.66 3.59 17.58
C VAL A 94 12.09 3.07 16.26
N LEU A 95 11.83 1.77 16.18
CA LEU A 95 11.23 1.11 15.02
C LEU A 95 9.86 0.55 15.39
N ILE A 96 8.83 0.97 14.64
CA ILE A 96 7.44 0.53 14.83
C ILE A 96 6.99 -0.24 13.58
N ASN A 97 6.40 -1.42 13.75
CA ASN A 97 5.78 -2.17 12.65
C ASN A 97 4.25 -2.21 12.83
N ILE A 98 3.52 -1.81 11.78
CA ILE A 98 2.05 -1.87 11.73
C ILE A 98 1.69 -2.69 10.50
N ASP A 99 1.08 -3.84 10.70
CA ASP A 99 0.86 -4.81 9.62
C ASP A 99 -0.32 -5.76 9.93
N HIS A 100 -0.86 -6.40 8.91
CA HIS A 100 -1.95 -7.37 9.01
C HIS A 100 -1.56 -8.76 8.42
N HIS A 101 -0.35 -8.93 7.88
CA HIS A 101 0.07 -10.21 7.32
C HIS A 101 0.24 -11.31 8.39
N LEU A 102 -0.36 -12.48 8.16
CA LEU A 102 -0.16 -13.67 9.02
C LEU A 102 1.30 -14.13 9.07
N SER A 103 2.05 -13.91 7.98
CA SER A 103 3.46 -14.28 7.85
C SER A 103 4.43 -13.28 8.50
N ASN A 104 3.93 -12.24 9.17
CA ASN A 104 4.76 -11.20 9.75
C ASN A 104 5.72 -11.76 10.83
N THR A 105 6.97 -11.30 10.79
CA THR A 105 8.09 -11.74 11.65
C THR A 105 8.18 -11.01 12.99
N SER A 106 7.28 -10.06 13.25
CA SER A 106 7.18 -9.21 14.43
C SER A 106 8.45 -8.40 14.70
N PHE A 107 8.99 -7.74 13.68
CA PHE A 107 10.20 -6.91 13.82
C PHE A 107 9.92 -5.51 14.38
N GLY A 108 10.97 -4.83 14.83
CA GLY A 108 10.90 -3.50 15.44
C GLY A 108 10.80 -3.55 16.96
N ASP A 109 10.87 -2.39 17.60
CA ASP A 109 10.74 -2.23 19.06
C ASP A 109 9.27 -2.30 19.51
N PHE A 110 8.35 -1.81 18.66
CA PHE A 110 6.91 -1.87 18.89
C PHE A 110 6.20 -2.47 17.69
N GLN A 111 5.25 -3.38 17.94
CA GLN A 111 4.47 -4.02 16.88
C GLN A 111 2.98 -3.85 17.15
N LEU A 112 2.24 -3.46 16.11
CA LEU A 112 0.78 -3.49 16.08
C LEU A 112 0.36 -4.36 14.91
N ILE A 113 0.32 -5.67 15.17
CA ILE A 113 0.01 -6.70 14.18
C ILE A 113 -1.37 -7.25 14.44
N ASP A 114 -2.25 -7.19 13.44
CA ASP A 114 -3.60 -7.75 13.55
C ASP A 114 -3.98 -8.49 12.27
N SER A 115 -3.75 -9.80 12.26
CA SER A 115 -4.07 -10.66 11.12
C SER A 115 -5.56 -10.90 10.90
N SER A 116 -6.43 -10.36 11.75
CA SER A 116 -7.88 -10.37 11.52
C SER A 116 -8.37 -9.14 10.73
N ALA A 117 -7.53 -8.10 10.63
CA ALA A 117 -7.82 -6.92 9.83
C ALA A 117 -7.78 -7.26 8.33
N CYS A 118 -8.71 -6.68 7.58
CA CYS A 118 -8.79 -6.90 6.14
C CYS A 118 -7.69 -6.17 5.34
N ALA A 119 -6.98 -5.24 5.97
CA ALA A 119 -5.90 -4.43 5.41
C ALA A 119 -5.18 -3.67 6.57
N THR A 120 -3.95 -3.23 6.35
CA THR A 120 -3.21 -2.34 7.25
C THR A 120 -3.93 -0.99 7.45
N VAL A 121 -4.59 -0.44 6.42
CA VAL A 121 -5.43 0.78 6.58
C VAL A 121 -6.58 0.61 7.56
N GLU A 122 -7.11 -0.60 7.79
CA GLU A 122 -8.11 -0.84 8.84
C GLU A 122 -7.50 -0.63 10.24
N ILE A 123 -6.25 -1.05 10.44
CA ILE A 123 -5.52 -0.81 11.69
C ILE A 123 -5.33 0.70 11.89
N ILE A 124 -4.94 1.42 10.85
CA ILE A 124 -4.76 2.89 10.89
C ILE A 124 -6.08 3.61 11.14
N TYR A 125 -7.17 3.19 10.52
CA TYR A 125 -8.51 3.70 10.80
C TYR A 125 -8.85 3.57 12.29
N ARG A 126 -8.60 2.41 12.89
CA ARG A 126 -8.85 2.20 14.33
C ARG A 126 -7.99 3.12 15.20
N LEU A 127 -6.72 3.33 14.84
CA LEU A 127 -5.84 4.27 15.53
C LEU A 127 -6.37 5.72 15.46
N LEU A 128 -6.79 6.18 14.27
CA LEU A 128 -7.40 7.50 14.07
C LEU A 128 -8.62 7.70 15.00
N LYS A 129 -9.51 6.69 15.06
CA LYS A 129 -10.70 6.72 15.91
C LYS A 129 -10.34 6.72 17.40
N GLN A 130 -9.38 5.90 17.83
CA GLN A 130 -8.91 5.87 19.21
C GLN A 130 -8.27 7.20 19.65
N MET A 131 -7.55 7.86 18.73
CA MET A 131 -6.96 9.17 18.96
C MET A 131 -7.97 10.31 18.87
N LYS A 132 -9.22 10.02 18.52
CA LYS A 132 -10.31 10.99 18.31
C LYS A 132 -9.93 12.06 17.28
N LEU A 133 -9.15 11.69 16.27
CA LEU A 133 -8.76 12.58 15.20
C LEU A 133 -9.81 12.54 14.07
N PRO A 134 -10.14 13.69 13.47
CA PRO A 134 -11.09 13.74 12.37
C PRO A 134 -10.51 13.04 11.13
N ILE A 135 -11.36 12.29 10.43
CA ILE A 135 -11.02 11.68 9.15
C ILE A 135 -11.49 12.64 8.04
N SER A 136 -10.53 13.29 7.37
CA SER A 136 -10.83 14.12 6.20
C SER A 136 -11.22 13.26 5.00
N LYS A 137 -11.82 13.87 3.97
CA LYS A 137 -12.14 13.17 2.71
C LYS A 137 -10.90 12.54 2.05
N ASP A 138 -9.74 13.19 2.16
CA ASP A 138 -8.48 12.67 1.63
C ASP A 138 -8.05 11.41 2.38
N VAL A 139 -8.06 11.44 3.71
CA VAL A 139 -7.76 10.25 4.54
C VAL A 139 -8.79 9.14 4.31
N ALA A 140 -10.07 9.50 4.16
CA ALA A 140 -11.12 8.55 3.85
C ALA A 140 -10.91 7.86 2.50
N THR A 141 -10.46 8.62 1.49
CA THR A 141 -10.14 8.08 0.16
C THR A 141 -8.97 7.09 0.23
N LEU A 142 -7.95 7.38 1.04
CA LEU A 142 -6.83 6.47 1.28
C LEU A 142 -7.31 5.17 1.94
N ILE A 143 -8.03 5.27 3.06
CA ILE A 143 -8.55 4.11 3.80
C ILE A 143 -9.45 3.25 2.90
N TYR A 144 -10.38 3.87 2.16
CA TYR A 144 -11.25 3.14 1.24
C TYR A 144 -10.45 2.42 0.15
N THR A 145 -9.43 3.09 -0.43
CA THR A 145 -8.61 2.49 -1.49
C THR A 145 -7.84 1.28 -0.99
N GLY A 146 -7.19 1.37 0.18
CA GLY A 146 -6.44 0.25 0.75
C GLY A 146 -7.32 -0.97 1.02
N ILE A 147 -8.51 -0.77 1.61
CA ILE A 147 -9.49 -1.85 1.81
C ILE A 147 -9.94 -2.43 0.47
N LEU A 148 -10.25 -1.57 -0.51
CA LEU A 148 -10.72 -2.02 -1.82
C LEU A 148 -9.66 -2.87 -2.53
N THR A 149 -8.38 -2.52 -2.45
CA THR A 149 -7.30 -3.27 -3.10
C THR A 149 -7.00 -4.57 -2.38
N ASP A 150 -6.85 -4.53 -1.06
CA ASP A 150 -6.38 -5.69 -0.31
C ASP A 150 -7.46 -6.78 -0.16
N THR A 151 -8.74 -6.40 -0.22
CA THR A 151 -9.85 -7.37 -0.28
C THR A 151 -10.16 -7.86 -1.70
N GLY A 152 -9.39 -7.44 -2.70
CA GLY A 152 -9.64 -7.77 -4.10
C GLY A 152 -11.00 -7.27 -4.57
N SER A 153 -11.37 -6.05 -4.17
CA SER A 153 -12.72 -5.50 -4.31
C SER A 153 -13.78 -6.40 -3.65
N PHE A 154 -13.53 -6.78 -2.39
CA PHE A 154 -14.41 -7.59 -1.54
C PHE A 154 -14.64 -9.04 -2.03
N ARG A 155 -13.68 -9.59 -2.79
CA ARG A 155 -13.75 -10.96 -3.34
C ARG A 155 -12.84 -11.95 -2.62
N PHE A 156 -11.84 -11.46 -1.88
CA PHE A 156 -10.88 -12.31 -1.18
C PHE A 156 -11.37 -12.70 0.22
N SER A 157 -10.76 -13.74 0.79
CA SER A 157 -11.18 -14.34 2.07
C SER A 157 -10.96 -13.45 3.30
N ASN A 158 -10.11 -12.43 3.19
CA ASN A 158 -9.92 -11.39 4.21
C ASN A 158 -11.07 -10.38 4.27
N THR A 159 -12.01 -10.41 3.32
CA THR A 159 -13.22 -9.57 3.36
C THR A 159 -14.07 -9.89 4.59
N ASN A 160 -14.27 -8.90 5.45
CA ASN A 160 -14.93 -9.09 6.75
C ASN A 160 -15.98 -7.99 7.04
N LYS A 161 -16.73 -8.13 8.14
CA LYS A 161 -17.73 -7.14 8.57
C LYS A 161 -17.14 -5.73 8.84
N PRO A 162 -15.97 -5.60 9.51
CA PRO A 162 -15.28 -4.32 9.63
C PRO A 162 -15.04 -3.62 8.29
N ALA A 163 -14.56 -4.31 7.26
CA ALA A 163 -14.29 -3.74 5.93
C ALA A 163 -15.50 -2.98 5.38
N PHE A 164 -16.68 -3.61 5.36
CA PHE A 164 -17.92 -2.96 4.90
C PHE A 164 -18.35 -1.80 5.78
N THR A 165 -18.16 -1.93 7.11
CA THR A 165 -18.54 -0.88 8.06
C THR A 165 -17.67 0.37 7.86
N ILE A 166 -16.36 0.18 7.69
CA ILE A 166 -15.41 1.26 7.45
C ILE A 166 -15.70 1.90 6.10
N CYS A 167 -15.84 1.11 5.03
CA CYS A 167 -16.14 1.63 3.70
C CYS A 167 -17.45 2.43 3.66
N LYS A 168 -18.49 1.99 4.38
CA LYS A 168 -19.72 2.77 4.55
C LYS A 168 -19.42 4.16 5.13
N GLU A 169 -18.67 4.23 6.23
CA GLU A 169 -18.31 5.51 6.86
C GLU A 169 -17.49 6.39 5.91
N MET A 170 -16.55 5.81 5.16
CA MET A 170 -15.74 6.57 4.20
C MET A 170 -16.61 7.16 3.07
N ILE A 171 -17.61 6.42 2.60
CA ILE A 171 -18.58 6.90 1.61
C ILE A 171 -19.45 8.03 2.20
N GLU A 172 -19.89 7.90 3.46
CA GLU A 172 -20.65 8.97 4.15
C GLU A 172 -19.82 10.26 4.31
N ILE A 173 -18.50 10.16 4.45
CA ILE A 173 -17.57 11.32 4.45
C ILE A 173 -17.42 11.94 3.04
N GLY A 174 -17.81 11.21 1.99
CA GLY A 174 -17.85 11.69 0.61
C GLY A 174 -16.79 11.10 -0.31
N VAL A 175 -16.24 9.92 0.02
CA VAL A 175 -15.48 9.10 -0.94
C VAL A 175 -16.40 8.69 -2.08
N ASP A 176 -15.88 8.70 -3.31
CA ASP A 176 -16.55 8.21 -4.50
C ASP A 176 -15.99 6.82 -4.87
N PRO A 177 -16.73 5.73 -4.57
CA PRO A 177 -16.33 4.37 -4.94
C PRO A 177 -16.04 4.17 -6.42
N TYR A 178 -16.83 4.80 -7.30
CA TYR A 178 -16.68 4.69 -8.74
C TYR A 178 -15.37 5.31 -9.18
N TYR A 179 -15.05 6.51 -8.68
CA TYR A 179 -13.78 7.17 -8.98
C TYR A 179 -12.58 6.33 -8.53
N VAL A 180 -12.61 5.78 -7.30
CA VAL A 180 -11.53 4.93 -6.80
C VAL A 180 -11.40 3.67 -7.67
N ALA A 181 -12.49 2.92 -7.87
CA ALA A 181 -12.46 1.67 -8.63
C ALA A 181 -11.99 1.87 -10.08
N ARG A 182 -12.43 2.95 -10.74
CA ARG A 182 -12.01 3.29 -12.10
C ARG A 182 -10.51 3.55 -12.20
N ASN A 183 -9.92 4.26 -11.24
CA ASN A 183 -8.48 4.51 -11.25
C ASN A 183 -7.69 3.21 -10.98
N VAL A 184 -8.14 2.41 -10.03
CA VAL A 184 -7.44 1.19 -9.60
C VAL A 184 -7.55 0.08 -10.66
N TYR A 185 -8.73 -0.16 -11.23
CA TYR A 185 -9.02 -1.36 -12.03
C TYR A 185 -9.35 -1.09 -13.50
N GLU A 186 -9.56 0.16 -13.91
CA GLU A 186 -9.98 0.50 -15.29
C GLU A 186 -8.98 1.42 -16.02
N THR A 187 -7.81 1.65 -15.43
CA THR A 187 -6.76 2.50 -16.01
C THR A 187 -5.65 1.64 -16.61
N PHE A 188 -5.79 1.30 -17.89
CA PHE A 188 -4.82 0.48 -18.61
C PHE A 188 -4.09 1.30 -19.67
N SER A 189 -2.77 1.10 -19.79
CA SER A 189 -2.03 1.62 -20.94
C SER A 189 -2.33 0.78 -22.19
N PRO A 190 -2.22 1.37 -23.40
CA PRO A 190 -2.29 0.59 -24.63
C PRO A 190 -1.24 -0.54 -24.69
N GLY A 191 -0.07 -0.32 -24.08
CA GLY A 191 0.99 -1.33 -23.96
C GLY A 191 0.54 -2.52 -23.13
N TYR A 192 -0.04 -2.27 -21.95
CA TYR A 192 -0.60 -3.32 -21.10
C TYR A 192 -1.68 -4.13 -21.82
N ILE A 193 -2.60 -3.49 -22.54
CA ILE A 193 -3.65 -4.21 -23.30
C ILE A 193 -3.05 -5.12 -24.38
N LYS A 194 -2.01 -4.65 -25.11
CA LYS A 194 -1.29 -5.47 -26.10
C LYS A 194 -0.54 -6.63 -25.44
N LEU A 195 0.04 -6.40 -24.27
CA LEU A 195 0.73 -7.43 -23.50
C LEU A 195 -0.25 -8.50 -23.01
N LEU A 196 -1.39 -8.09 -22.46
CA LEU A 196 -2.46 -9.00 -22.03
C LEU A 196 -2.94 -9.87 -23.20
N HIS A 197 -3.09 -9.30 -24.39
CA HIS A 197 -3.42 -10.06 -25.60
C HIS A 197 -2.38 -11.16 -25.89
N LYS A 198 -1.08 -10.83 -25.88
CA LYS A 198 0.00 -11.81 -26.09
C LYS A 198 0.03 -12.88 -25.01
N ALA A 199 -0.11 -12.48 -23.74
CA ALA A 199 -0.10 -13.39 -22.60
C ALA A 199 -1.29 -14.37 -22.67
N LEU A 200 -2.50 -13.88 -22.94
CA LEU A 200 -3.68 -14.73 -23.11
C LEU A 200 -3.55 -15.68 -24.31
N GLY A 201 -2.91 -15.22 -25.39
CA GLY A 201 -2.58 -16.06 -26.55
C GLY A 201 -1.60 -17.19 -26.25
N SER A 202 -0.83 -17.09 -25.16
CA SER A 202 0.11 -18.14 -24.72
C SER A 202 -0.51 -19.19 -23.78
N ILE A 203 -1.82 -19.13 -23.55
CA ILE A 203 -2.46 -20.00 -22.55
C ILE A 203 -2.38 -21.48 -22.95
N GLU A 204 -1.81 -22.28 -22.07
CA GLU A 204 -1.79 -23.74 -22.16
C GLU A 204 -2.67 -24.32 -21.05
N ILE A 205 -3.62 -25.20 -21.41
CA ILE A 205 -4.53 -25.83 -20.45
C ILE A 205 -4.25 -27.32 -20.39
N SER A 206 -4.00 -27.82 -19.18
CA SER A 206 -3.82 -29.25 -18.91
C SER A 206 -5.01 -30.07 -19.38
N LYS A 207 -4.78 -31.35 -19.74
CA LYS A 207 -5.81 -32.25 -20.27
C LYS A 207 -7.05 -32.40 -19.37
N ASN A 208 -6.91 -32.23 -18.05
CA ASN A 208 -8.00 -32.35 -17.10
C ASN A 208 -8.68 -31.00 -16.76
N GLY A 209 -8.24 -29.89 -17.37
CA GLY A 209 -8.79 -28.55 -17.17
C GLY A 209 -8.49 -27.91 -15.81
N LYS A 210 -7.67 -28.53 -14.95
CA LYS A 210 -7.42 -28.05 -13.57
C LYS A 210 -6.20 -27.14 -13.44
N LEU A 211 -5.35 -27.12 -14.46
CA LEU A 211 -4.17 -26.27 -14.54
C LEU A 211 -4.18 -25.51 -15.86
N SER A 212 -3.98 -24.20 -15.79
CA SER A 212 -3.72 -23.31 -16.92
C SER A 212 -2.43 -22.54 -16.67
N ILE A 213 -1.58 -22.41 -17.68
CA ILE A 213 -0.31 -21.67 -17.61
C ILE A 213 -0.35 -20.58 -18.69
N MET A 214 0.05 -19.37 -18.32
CA MET A 214 0.32 -18.28 -19.26
C MET A 214 1.80 -17.93 -19.14
N THR A 215 2.45 -17.64 -20.27
CA THR A 215 3.87 -17.29 -20.32
C THR A 215 4.02 -15.82 -20.70
N LEU A 216 4.73 -15.07 -19.85
CA LEU A 216 5.11 -13.70 -20.09
C LEU A 216 6.63 -13.62 -20.28
N THR A 217 7.10 -13.17 -21.44
CA THR A 217 8.54 -13.01 -21.70
C THR A 217 8.95 -11.54 -21.67
N LYS A 218 10.24 -11.29 -21.44
CA LYS A 218 10.80 -9.93 -21.53
C LYS A 218 10.65 -9.34 -22.93
N GLU A 219 10.79 -10.16 -23.96
CA GLU A 219 10.56 -9.76 -25.35
C GLU A 219 9.12 -9.26 -25.57
N MET A 220 8.10 -9.92 -24.99
CA MET A 220 6.72 -9.43 -25.07
C MET A 220 6.54 -8.05 -24.41
N LEU A 221 7.22 -7.79 -23.28
CA LEU A 221 7.22 -6.48 -22.64
C LEU A 221 7.84 -5.42 -23.57
N ASP A 222 9.02 -5.73 -24.13
CA ASP A 222 9.76 -4.82 -25.02
C ASP A 222 8.96 -4.50 -26.31
N GLU A 223 8.33 -5.51 -26.93
CA GLU A 223 7.52 -5.35 -28.14
C GLU A 223 6.24 -4.52 -27.93
N THR A 224 5.64 -4.61 -26.74
CA THR A 224 4.35 -3.98 -26.45
C THR A 224 4.51 -2.57 -25.88
N GLY A 225 5.71 -2.23 -25.38
CA GLY A 225 5.96 -0.99 -24.66
C GLY A 225 5.24 -0.94 -23.31
N ALA A 226 4.79 -2.08 -22.78
CA ALA A 226 4.23 -2.17 -21.45
C ALA A 226 5.32 -1.94 -20.40
N ARG A 227 4.95 -1.30 -19.29
CA ARG A 227 5.90 -1.00 -18.22
C ARG A 227 6.00 -2.21 -17.29
N PRO A 228 7.19 -2.52 -16.73
CA PRO A 228 7.34 -3.60 -15.77
C PRO A 228 6.43 -3.46 -14.54
N GLU A 229 6.08 -2.23 -14.14
CA GLU A 229 5.15 -1.98 -13.01
C GLU A 229 3.68 -2.34 -13.31
N GLU A 230 3.34 -2.68 -14.56
CA GLU A 230 1.97 -3.08 -14.96
C GLU A 230 1.76 -4.59 -14.93
N VAL A 231 2.78 -5.38 -14.60
CA VAL A 231 2.72 -6.85 -14.51
C VAL A 231 3.05 -7.40 -13.12
N ASN A 232 3.24 -6.50 -12.15
CA ASN A 232 3.54 -6.84 -10.75
C ASN A 232 2.28 -6.85 -9.89
#